data_AF-A0A0F4PUI9-F1
#
_entry.id   AF-A0A0F4PUI9-F1
#
_cell.length_a   1.000
_cell.length_b   1.000
_cell.length_c   1.000
_cell.angle_alpha   90.00
_cell.angle_beta   90.00
_cell.angle_gamma   90.00
#
_symmetry.space_group_name_H-M   'P 1'
#
loop_
_entity.id
_entity.type
_entity.pdbx_description
1 polymer ?
#
loop_
_entity_poly.entity_id
_entity_poly.type
_entity_poly.pdbx_seq_one_letter_code
_entity_poly.pdbx_strand_id
1 'polypeptide(L)'
;MSLLAASRIKMMKYYLKSSFLCLLLILSLSMWGYYILLGNLGDPRVADSSLDGEEMYVWEVLLLALSLLSLFYLWACSLIHCFKNKRLFVAILIMLIWPLTYIYSLYILSSHVARNKAR
;
A
#
# COMPACT_ATOMS: atom_id res chain seq x y z
N MET A 1 8.46 -16.40 -34.74
CA MET A 1 8.36 -15.99 -33.31
C MET A 1 7.06 -15.22 -33.14
N SER A 2 6.05 -15.78 -32.50
CA SER A 2 4.69 -15.23 -32.52
C SER A 2 4.60 -13.89 -31.76
N LEU A 3 3.75 -12.97 -32.23
CA LEU A 3 3.43 -11.68 -31.57
C LEU A 3 3.10 -11.83 -30.06
N LEU A 4 2.56 -12.99 -29.68
CA LEU A 4 2.28 -13.38 -28.29
C LEU A 4 3.54 -13.59 -27.43
N ALA A 5 4.63 -14.10 -28.00
CA ALA A 5 5.90 -14.27 -27.28
C ALA A 5 6.58 -12.91 -27.04
N ALA A 6 6.56 -12.02 -28.05
CA ALA A 6 7.13 -10.68 -27.94
C ALA A 6 6.38 -9.81 -26.91
N SER A 7 5.05 -9.90 -26.82
CA SER A 7 4.28 -9.14 -25.83
C SER A 7 4.50 -9.64 -24.39
N ARG A 8 4.66 -10.96 -24.18
CA ARG A 8 5.00 -11.54 -22.88
C ARG A 8 6.36 -11.08 -22.36
N ILE A 9 7.38 -11.04 -23.21
CA ILE A 9 8.75 -10.61 -22.86
C ILE A 9 8.78 -9.09 -22.57
N LYS A 10 8.10 -8.28 -23.38
CA LYS A 10 7.99 -6.83 -23.13
C LYS A 10 7.27 -6.51 -21.82
N MET A 11 6.28 -7.33 -21.43
CA MET A 11 5.54 -7.13 -20.19
C MET A 11 6.25 -7.64 -18.95
N MET A 12 7.11 -8.67 -19.02
CA MET A 12 8.04 -9.00 -17.93
C MET A 12 8.97 -7.81 -17.61
N LYS A 13 9.41 -7.07 -18.64
CA LYS A 13 10.16 -5.82 -18.47
C LYS A 13 9.37 -4.70 -17.78
N TYR A 14 8.05 -4.63 -18.00
CA TYR A 14 7.17 -3.67 -17.32
C TYR A 14 6.81 -4.09 -15.89
N TYR A 15 6.85 -5.38 -15.59
CA TYR A 15 6.49 -5.92 -14.27
C TYR A 15 7.67 -6.02 -13.29
N LEU A 16 8.90 -6.22 -13.77
CA LEU A 16 10.01 -6.59 -12.90
C LEU A 16 11.32 -5.90 -13.30
N LYS A 17 11.65 -4.79 -12.66
CA LYS A 17 12.86 -4.87 -11.84
C LYS A 17 12.40 -5.47 -10.53
N SER A 18 12.72 -6.74 -10.27
CA SER A 18 12.38 -7.42 -9.01
C SER A 18 12.71 -6.54 -7.80
N SER A 19 13.81 -5.80 -7.89
CA SER A 19 14.27 -4.83 -6.89
C SER A 19 13.28 -3.70 -6.62
N PHE A 20 12.56 -3.20 -7.64
CA PHE A 20 11.57 -2.13 -7.47
C PHE A 20 10.32 -2.64 -6.76
N LEU A 21 9.80 -3.81 -7.14
CA LEU A 21 8.68 -4.44 -6.43
C LEU A 21 9.05 -4.76 -4.98
N CYS A 22 10.26 -5.29 -4.74
CA CYS A 22 10.75 -5.50 -3.38
C CYS A 22 10.82 -4.19 -2.60
N LEU A 23 11.28 -3.10 -3.21
CA LEU A 23 11.35 -1.79 -2.56
C LEU A 23 9.95 -1.27 -2.18
N LEU A 24 8.97 -1.37 -3.09
CA LEU A 24 7.59 -1.00 -2.80
C LEU A 24 7.00 -1.85 -1.66
N LEU A 25 7.31 -3.15 -1.65
CA LEU A 25 6.84 -4.05 -0.61
C LEU A 25 7.46 -3.71 0.75
N ILE A 26 8.77 -3.47 0.80
CA ILE A 26 9.47 -3.01 2.01
C ILE A 26 8.89 -1.69 2.52
N LEU A 27 8.66 -0.74 1.61
CA LEU A 27 8.07 0.54 1.95
C LEU A 27 6.68 0.37 2.56
N SER A 28 5.85 -0.49 1.98
CA SER A 28 4.52 -0.79 2.54
C SER A 28 4.59 -1.37 3.95
N LEU A 29 5.46 -2.36 4.16
CA LEU A 29 5.62 -3.05 5.44
C LEU A 29 6.28 -2.16 6.49
N SER A 30 7.14 -1.23 6.10
CA SER A 30 7.83 -0.34 7.04
C SER A 30 6.87 0.51 7.86
N MET A 31 5.75 0.96 7.28
CA MET A 31 4.76 1.75 8.01
C MET A 31 4.03 0.91 9.06
N TRP A 32 3.68 -0.34 8.73
CA TRP A 32 3.10 -1.28 9.69
C TRP A 32 4.08 -1.64 10.81
N GLY A 33 5.34 -1.91 10.45
CA GLY A 33 6.40 -2.16 11.42
C GLY A 33 6.62 -0.96 12.35
N TYR A 34 6.53 0.26 11.81
CA TYR A 34 6.64 1.49 12.57
C TYR A 34 5.52 1.63 13.61
N TYR A 35 4.26 1.39 13.24
CA TYR A 35 3.14 1.41 14.18
C TYR A 35 3.29 0.39 15.32
N ILE A 36 3.72 -0.84 14.99
CA ILE A 36 3.97 -1.89 15.99
C ILE A 36 5.09 -1.47 16.94
N LEU A 37 6.15 -0.84 16.42
CA LEU A 37 7.27 -0.36 17.22
C LEU A 37 6.81 0.74 18.19
N LEU A 38 6.00 1.70 17.74
CA LEU A 38 5.46 2.76 18.59
C LEU A 38 4.63 2.21 19.74
N GLY A 39 3.75 1.23 19.45
CA GLY A 39 2.97 0.57 20.49
C GLY A 39 3.85 -0.19 21.50
N ASN A 40 4.88 -0.89 21.03
CA ASN A 40 5.79 -1.64 21.90
C ASN A 40 6.72 -0.74 22.75
N LEU A 41 7.06 0.44 22.25
CA LEU A 41 7.85 1.43 22.99
C LEU A 41 7.01 2.21 24.01
N GLY A 42 5.69 2.02 24.02
CA GLY A 42 4.78 2.71 24.92
C GLY A 42 4.66 4.20 24.61
N ASP A 43 4.75 4.58 23.33
CA ASP A 43 4.51 5.98 22.94
C ASP A 43 3.08 6.37 23.37
N PRO A 44 2.90 7.42 24.20
CA PRO A 44 1.59 7.83 24.69
C PRO A 44 0.62 8.18 23.56
N ARG A 45 1.12 8.54 22.38
CA ARG A 45 0.31 8.80 21.18
C ARG A 45 -0.39 7.56 20.62
N VAL A 46 0.08 6.35 20.96
CA VAL A 46 -0.51 5.08 20.49
C VAL A 46 -1.09 4.27 21.66
N ALA A 47 -1.37 4.94 22.79
CA ALA A 47 -1.84 4.28 24.01
C ALA A 47 -3.20 3.59 23.83
N ASP A 48 -4.04 4.08 22.92
CA ASP A 48 -5.33 3.50 22.57
C ASP A 48 -5.24 2.51 21.38
N SER A 49 -4.02 2.08 21.02
CA SER A 49 -3.73 1.24 19.85
C SER A 49 -4.11 1.87 18.51
N SER A 50 -4.31 3.18 18.48
CA SER A 50 -4.59 3.96 17.29
C SER A 50 -3.59 5.13 17.22
N LEU A 51 -3.34 5.65 16.02
CA LEU A 51 -2.60 6.89 15.85
C LEU A 51 -3.43 7.80 14.96
N ASP A 52 -3.96 8.88 15.52
CA ASP A 52 -4.77 9.80 14.74
C ASP A 52 -3.89 10.79 13.96
N GLY A 53 -4.44 11.37 12.90
CA GLY A 53 -3.71 12.26 11.99
C GLY A 53 -3.17 13.55 12.63
N GLU A 54 -3.58 13.91 13.86
CA GLU A 54 -3.03 15.04 14.65
C GLU A 54 -1.79 14.65 15.45
N GLU A 55 -1.72 13.38 15.85
CA GLU A 55 -0.63 12.87 16.66
C GLU A 55 0.58 12.52 15.79
N MET A 56 0.33 12.35 14.49
CA MET A 56 1.35 12.07 13.50
C MET A 56 2.24 13.27 13.20
N TYR A 57 3.55 13.06 13.23
CA TYR A 57 4.50 14.00 12.65
C TYR A 57 4.36 14.04 11.12
N VAL A 58 4.70 15.18 10.51
CA VAL A 58 4.61 15.39 9.05
C VAL A 58 5.33 14.30 8.26
N TRP A 59 6.50 13.84 8.75
CA TRP A 59 7.26 12.79 8.08
C TRP A 59 6.58 11.41 8.19
N GLU A 60 5.86 11.13 9.29
CA GLU A 60 5.07 9.89 9.46
C GLU A 60 3.89 9.91 8.48
N VAL A 61 3.25 11.06 8.29
CA VAL A 61 2.17 11.24 7.29
C VAL A 61 2.70 11.04 5.86
N LEU A 62 3.87 11.58 5.54
CA LEU A 62 4.51 11.35 4.24
C LEU A 62 4.85 9.87 4.02
N LEU A 63 5.39 9.20 5.03
CA LEU A 63 5.69 7.77 4.98
C LEU A 63 4.41 6.94 4.79
N LEU A 64 3.33 7.27 5.50
CA LEU A 64 2.02 6.65 5.35
C LEU A 64 1.46 6.84 3.92
N ALA A 65 1.55 8.05 3.37
CA ALA A 65 1.08 8.34 2.02
C ALA A 65 1.87 7.55 0.96
N LEU A 66 3.20 7.51 1.08
CA LEU A 66 4.06 6.74 0.17
C LEU A 66 3.81 5.22 0.31
N SER A 67 3.63 4.74 1.53
CA SER A 67 3.25 3.35 1.82
C SER A 67 1.92 2.98 1.15
N LEU A 68 0.88 3.81 1.30
CA LEU A 68 -0.41 3.60 0.65
C LEU A 68 -0.32 3.61 -0.88
N LEU A 69 0.44 4.55 -1.45
CA LEU A 69 0.67 4.59 -2.91
C LEU A 69 1.36 3.31 -3.40
N SER A 70 2.38 2.84 -2.68
CA SER A 70 3.08 1.60 -3.00
C SER A 70 2.16 0.38 -2.95
N LEU A 71 1.25 0.34 -1.98
CA LEU A 71 0.24 -0.71 -1.83
C LEU A 71 -0.78 -0.70 -2.97
N PHE A 72 -1.31 0.46 -3.35
CA PHE A 72 -2.24 0.55 -4.47
C PHE A 72 -1.59 0.12 -5.79
N TYR A 73 -0.32 0.44 -5.98
CA TYR A 73 0.44 -0.03 -7.13
C TYR A 73 0.59 -1.56 -7.11
N LEU A 74 1.00 -2.15 -5.99
CA LEU A 74 1.13 -3.60 -5.83
C LEU A 74 -0.22 -4.33 -6.01
N TRP A 75 -1.30 -3.73 -5.52
CA TRP A 75 -2.66 -4.24 -5.69
C TRP A 75 -3.07 -4.25 -7.17
N ALA A 76 -2.87 -3.14 -7.89
CA ALA A 76 -3.16 -3.06 -9.33
C ALA A 76 -2.33 -4.09 -10.14
N CYS A 77 -1.03 -4.22 -9.83
CA CYS A 77 -0.17 -5.23 -10.43
C CYS A 77 -0.68 -6.66 -10.15
N SER A 78 -1.11 -6.93 -8.91
CA SER A 78 -1.62 -8.24 -8.49
C SER A 78 -2.93 -8.59 -9.19
N LEU A 79 -3.85 -7.63 -9.34
CA LEU A 79 -5.09 -7.80 -10.08
C LEU A 79 -4.84 -8.12 -11.56
N ILE A 80 -4.04 -7.29 -12.24
CA ILE A 80 -3.72 -7.50 -13.65
C ILE A 80 -3.03 -8.86 -13.86
N HIS A 81 -2.16 -9.27 -12.93
CA HIS A 81 -1.53 -10.59 -12.97
C HIS A 81 -2.55 -11.74 -12.81
N CYS A 82 -3.52 -11.61 -11.91
CA CYS A 82 -4.56 -12.62 -11.72
C CYS A 82 -5.48 -12.75 -12.93
N PHE A 83 -5.90 -11.63 -13.54
CA PHE A 83 -6.69 -11.64 -14.78
C PHE A 83 -5.94 -12.29 -15.94
N LYS A 84 -4.65 -11.98 -16.11
CA LYS A 84 -3.82 -12.60 -17.17
C LYS A 84 -3.68 -14.11 -17.02
N ASN A 85 -3.59 -14.60 -15.79
CA ASN A 85 -3.48 -16.03 -15.49
C ASN A 85 -4.84 -16.75 -15.40
N LYS A 86 -5.94 -16.08 -15.81
CA LYS A 86 -7.32 -16.60 -15.76
C LYS A 86 -7.76 -17.04 -14.36
N ARG A 87 -7.15 -16.50 -13.30
CA ARG A 87 -7.49 -16.78 -11.90
C ARG A 87 -8.55 -15.79 -11.39
N LEU A 88 -9.74 -15.87 -11.96
CA LEU A 88 -10.86 -14.95 -11.68
C LEU A 88 -11.27 -14.92 -10.20
N PHE A 89 -11.37 -16.09 -9.56
CA PHE A 89 -11.74 -16.17 -8.15
C PHE A 89 -10.74 -15.43 -7.23
N VAL A 90 -9.45 -15.62 -7.47
CA VAL A 90 -8.37 -14.93 -6.73
C VAL A 90 -8.40 -13.43 -7.00
N ALA A 91 -8.66 -13.02 -8.25
CA ALA A 91 -8.79 -11.60 -8.61
C ALA A 91 -9.95 -10.93 -7.85
N ILE A 92 -11.09 -11.60 -7.72
CA ILE A 92 -12.26 -11.10 -6.98
C ILE A 92 -11.93 -10.96 -5.49
N LEU A 93 -11.29 -11.96 -4.88
CA LEU A 93 -10.86 -11.86 -3.48
C LEU A 93 -9.90 -10.69 -3.25
N ILE A 94 -8.90 -10.54 -4.11
CA ILE A 94 -7.94 -9.41 -4.08
C ILE A 94 -8.67 -8.08 -4.27
N MET A 95 -9.68 -8.02 -5.13
CA MET A 95 -10.44 -6.80 -5.38
C MET A 95 -11.29 -6.38 -4.18
N LEU A 96 -11.85 -7.34 -3.43
CA LEU A 96 -12.77 -7.06 -2.32
C LEU A 96 -12.06 -6.92 -0.98
N ILE A 97 -11.17 -7.85 -0.64
CA ILE A 97 -10.56 -7.92 0.70
C ILE A 97 -9.53 -6.81 0.86
N TRP A 98 -8.77 -6.53 -0.19
CA TRP A 98 -7.57 -5.71 -0.09
C TRP A 98 -7.88 -4.21 0.10
N PRO A 99 -8.91 -3.60 -0.53
CA PRO A 99 -9.32 -2.23 -0.18
C PRO A 99 -9.82 -2.08 1.26
N LEU A 100 -10.49 -3.11 1.81
CA LEU A 100 -11.03 -3.08 3.18
C LEU A 100 -9.91 -2.97 4.22
N THR A 101 -8.75 -3.59 3.99
CA THR A 101 -7.61 -3.52 4.90
C THR A 101 -6.99 -2.13 5.05
N TYR A 102 -7.34 -1.18 4.17
CA TYR A 102 -6.77 0.18 4.17
C TYR A 102 -7.74 1.27 4.59
N ILE A 103 -8.96 0.92 4.99
CA ILE A 103 -9.97 1.91 5.40
C ILE A 103 -9.40 2.80 6.53
N TYR A 104 -8.74 2.21 7.51
CA TYR A 104 -8.14 2.93 8.63
C TYR A 104 -7.03 3.90 8.18
N SER A 105 -6.09 3.43 7.37
CA SER A 105 -4.99 4.24 6.85
C SER A 105 -5.48 5.36 5.92
N LEU A 106 -6.51 5.10 5.11
CA LEU A 106 -7.16 6.11 4.27
C LEU A 106 -7.91 7.15 5.10
N TYR A 107 -8.57 6.71 6.18
CA TYR A 107 -9.24 7.59 7.12
C TYR A 107 -8.25 8.60 7.72
N ILE A 108 -7.12 8.13 8.27
CA ILE A 108 -6.07 9.00 8.84
C ILE A 108 -5.57 10.02 7.81
N LEU A 109 -5.25 9.56 6.60
CA LEU A 109 -4.75 10.45 5.56
C LEU A 109 -5.81 11.50 5.16
N SER A 110 -7.08 11.08 5.04
CA SER A 110 -8.18 11.96 4.70
C SER A 110 -8.50 12.99 5.79
N SER A 111 -8.42 12.61 7.08
CA SER A 111 -8.66 13.51 8.20
C SER A 111 -7.55 14.56 8.31
N HIS A 112 -6.30 14.19 8.03
CA HIS A 112 -5.18 15.11 7.97
C HIS A 112 -5.34 16.14 6.83
N VAL A 113 -5.69 15.68 5.61
CA VAL A 113 -5.90 16.57 4.46
C VAL A 113 -7.09 17.51 4.66
N ALA A 114 -8.22 17.00 5.17
CA ALA A 114 -9.42 17.80 5.41
C ALA A 114 -9.17 18.95 6.39
N ARG A 115 -8.35 18.71 7.42
CA ARG A 115 -8.00 19.70 8.43
C ARG A 115 -7.02 20.75 7.92
N ASN A 116 -6.00 20.37 7.17
CA ASN A 116 -5.09 21.34 6.55
C ASN A 116 -5.81 22.26 5.55
N LYS A 117 -6.93 21.82 4.97
CA LYS A 117 -7.77 22.67 4.11
C LYS A 117 -8.65 23.66 4.90
N ALA A 118 -8.92 23.38 6.19
CA ALA A 118 -9.77 24.18 7.04
C ALA A 118 -9.01 25.25 7.85
N ARG A 119 -7.67 25.20 7.85
CA ARG A 119 -6.78 26.25 8.39
C ARG A 119 -6.34 27.20 7.29
#